data_AF-A0AAN8V2C3-F1
#
_entry.id   AF-A0AAN8V2C3-F1
#
_cell.length_a   1.000
_cell.length_b   1.000
_cell.length_c   1.000
_cell.angle_alpha   90.00
_cell.angle_beta   90.00
_cell.angle_gamma   90.00
#
_symmetry.space_group_name_H-M   'P 1'
#
loop_
_entity.id
_entity.type
_entity.pdbx_description
1 polymer ?
#
loop_
_entity_poly.entity_id
_entity_poly.type
_entity_poly.pdbx_seq_one_letter_code
_entity_poly.pdbx_strand_id
1 'polypeptide(L)'
;MGCSLSRITPRFYSPPLSTLLGESKEVSEPAAEALVNLSQNSDVASKMIVMGMIAKVMDFLYKSNSSISSLLVMLLVNLTQLDAAISALLQSEDEKFHGLYMMKLGRSFCTSFDGKNGVSFSST
;
A
#
# COMPACT_ATOMS: atom_id res chain seq x y z
N MET A 1 31.64 27.77 12.69
CA MET A 1 31.70 26.34 12.31
C MET A 1 30.54 25.62 12.97
N GLY A 2 29.40 25.52 12.30
CA GLY A 2 28.27 24.70 12.72
C GLY A 2 28.12 23.59 11.69
N CYS A 3 28.55 22.39 12.04
CA CYS A 3 28.56 21.26 11.12
C CYS A 3 27.15 20.94 10.64
N SER A 4 27.03 20.81 9.32
CA SER A 4 25.85 20.42 8.58
C SER A 4 25.32 19.08 9.09
N LEU A 5 24.20 19.08 9.81
CA LEU A 5 23.37 17.89 9.96
C LEU A 5 22.63 17.71 8.62
N SER A 6 23.36 17.22 7.63
CA SER A 6 22.77 16.56 6.49
C SER A 6 21.87 15.46 7.06
N ARG A 7 20.55 15.74 7.04
CA ARG A 7 19.46 14.79 7.20
C ARG A 7 19.92 13.47 6.61
N ILE A 8 20.28 12.52 7.47
CA ILE A 8 20.51 11.14 7.08
C ILE A 8 19.11 10.62 6.77
N THR A 9 18.62 10.89 5.57
CA THR A 9 17.56 10.08 5.01
C THR A 9 18.17 8.68 4.91
N PRO A 10 17.65 7.69 5.64
CA PRO A 10 18.09 6.33 5.40
C PRO A 10 17.76 6.08 3.94
N ARG A 11 18.76 5.80 3.11
CA ARG A 11 18.49 5.28 1.77
C ARG A 11 17.97 3.86 1.97
N PHE A 12 16.69 3.80 2.34
CA PHE A 12 15.91 2.58 2.43
C PHE A 12 16.06 1.87 1.09
N TYR A 13 16.68 0.71 1.14
CA TYR A 13 16.92 -0.12 -0.03
C TYR A 13 15.55 -0.63 -0.48
N SER A 14 14.93 0.13 -1.39
CA SER A 14 13.68 -0.23 -2.03
C SER A 14 13.86 -1.62 -2.65
N PRO A 15 12.97 -2.60 -2.40
CA PRO A 15 13.00 -3.86 -3.14
C PRO A 15 13.08 -3.57 -4.65
N PRO A 16 13.89 -4.27 -5.45
CA PRO A 16 13.98 -4.03 -6.89
C PRO A 16 12.62 -3.99 -7.59
N LEU A 17 11.64 -4.78 -7.10
CA LEU A 17 10.27 -4.80 -7.62
C LEU A 17 9.48 -3.51 -7.37
N SER A 18 9.76 -2.81 -6.28
CA SER A 18 9.02 -1.62 -5.89
C SER A 18 9.35 -0.38 -6.73
N THR A 19 10.53 -0.36 -7.37
CA THR A 19 10.88 0.69 -8.34
C THR A 19 10.15 0.47 -9.67
N LEU A 20 9.84 -0.78 -10.00
CA LEU A 20 9.14 -1.16 -11.23
C LEU A 20 7.65 -0.77 -11.23
N LEU A 21 7.09 -0.38 -10.08
CA LEU A 21 5.69 0.03 -9.95
C LEU A 21 5.37 1.33 -10.69
N GLY A 22 6.38 2.16 -11.01
CA GLY A 22 6.22 3.38 -11.79
C GLY A 22 6.49 3.24 -13.29
N GLU A 23 6.82 2.04 -13.74
CA GLU A 23 7.14 1.76 -15.15
C GLU A 23 5.87 1.55 -15.98
N SER A 24 6.03 1.12 -17.24
CA SER A 24 4.90 0.77 -18.11
C SER A 24 4.02 -0.32 -17.49
N LYS A 25 2.75 -0.37 -17.91
CA LYS A 25 1.77 -1.35 -17.43
C LYS A 25 2.31 -2.79 -17.46
N GLU A 26 2.93 -3.18 -18.57
CA GLU A 26 3.51 -4.50 -18.83
C GLU A 26 4.58 -4.92 -17.81
N VAL A 27 5.24 -3.95 -17.18
CA VAL A 27 6.27 -4.19 -16.16
C VAL A 27 5.69 -4.03 -14.75
N SER A 28 4.85 -3.01 -14.55
CA SER A 28 4.27 -2.68 -13.26
C SER A 28 3.29 -3.74 -12.74
N GLU A 29 2.52 -4.40 -13.62
CA GLU A 29 1.53 -5.41 -13.24
C GLU A 29 2.19 -6.68 -12.66
N PRO A 30 3.13 -7.35 -13.36
CA PRO A 30 3.84 -8.49 -12.81
C PRO A 30 4.65 -8.14 -11.55
N ALA A 31 5.21 -6.93 -11.48
CA ALA A 31 5.94 -6.47 -10.31
C ALA A 31 5.02 -6.31 -9.08
N ALA A 32 3.84 -5.73 -9.27
CA ALA A 32 2.83 -5.60 -8.23
C ALA A 32 2.30 -6.97 -7.78
N GLU A 33 2.03 -7.88 -8.71
CA GLU A 33 1.59 -9.25 -8.41
C GLU A 33 2.65 -10.03 -7.63
N ALA A 34 3.93 -9.94 -8.04
CA ALA A 34 5.02 -10.56 -7.31
C ALA A 34 5.13 -10.02 -5.87
N LEU A 35 4.96 -8.72 -5.67
CA LEU A 35 4.96 -8.12 -4.33
C LEU A 35 3.79 -8.64 -3.48
N VAL A 36 2.59 -8.73 -4.04
CA VAL A 36 1.42 -9.32 -3.36
C VAL A 36 1.73 -10.77 -2.95
N ASN A 37 2.24 -11.59 -3.87
CA ASN A 37 2.56 -12.99 -3.59
C ASN A 37 3.64 -13.14 -2.51
N LEU A 38 4.71 -12.34 -2.59
CA LEU A 38 5.78 -12.34 -1.58
C LEU A 38 5.28 -11.90 -0.20
N SER A 39 4.38 -10.92 -0.14
CA SER A 39 3.82 -10.40 1.12
C SER A 39 2.87 -11.35 1.84
N GLN A 40 2.47 -12.47 1.21
CA GLN A 40 1.73 -13.54 1.91
C GLN A 40 2.60 -14.23 2.97
N ASN A 41 3.92 -14.17 2.84
CA ASN A 41 4.85 -14.62 3.87
C ASN A 41 5.12 -13.50 4.89
N SER A 42 4.80 -13.73 6.16
CA SER A 42 4.89 -12.73 7.23
C SER A 42 6.32 -12.22 7.50
N ASP A 43 7.35 -13.04 7.31
CA ASP A 43 8.75 -12.61 7.46
C ASP A 43 9.18 -11.67 6.34
N VAL A 44 8.71 -11.94 5.12
CA VAL A 44 8.93 -11.08 3.95
C VAL A 44 8.13 -9.78 4.07
N ALA A 45 6.87 -9.86 4.49
CA ALA A 45 6.03 -8.70 4.77
C ALA A 45 6.65 -7.77 5.83
N SER A 46 7.17 -8.35 6.93
CA SER A 46 7.90 -7.61 7.97
C SER A 46 9.08 -6.83 7.39
N LYS A 47 9.88 -7.46 6.52
CA LYS A 47 11.00 -6.80 5.84
C LYS A 47 10.53 -5.69 4.89
N MET A 48 9.43 -5.91 4.17
CA MET A 48 8.83 -4.89 3.30
C MET A 48 8.40 -3.65 4.08
N ILE A 49 7.83 -3.81 5.27
CA ILE A 49 7.44 -2.70 6.15
C ILE A 49 8.68 -1.92 6.59
N VAL A 50 9.73 -2.62 7.05
CA VAL A 50 11.02 -2.00 7.43
C VAL A 50 11.66 -1.25 6.25
N MET A 51 11.47 -1.74 5.02
CA MET A 51 11.95 -1.09 3.79
C MET A 51 11.08 0.09 3.33
N GLY A 52 10.04 0.48 4.08
CA GLY A 52 9.20 1.64 3.77
C GLY A 52 8.16 1.40 2.68
N MET A 53 7.79 0.15 2.42
CA MET A 53 6.84 -0.18 1.34
C MET A 53 5.45 0.45 1.53
N ILE A 54 5.01 0.64 2.77
CA ILE A 54 3.71 1.27 3.07
C ILE A 54 3.63 2.67 2.45
N ALA A 55 4.60 3.54 2.75
CA ALA A 55 4.65 4.91 2.23
C ALA A 55 4.71 4.92 0.70
N LYS A 56 5.46 4.00 0.11
CA LYS A 56 5.63 3.89 -1.34
C LYS A 56 4.35 3.48 -2.05
N VAL A 57 3.69 2.42 -1.57
CA VAL A 57 2.41 1.94 -2.14
C VAL A 57 1.35 3.03 -2.03
N MET A 58 1.32 3.72 -0.90
CA MET A 58 0.44 4.86 -0.67
C MET A 58 0.70 6.01 -1.65
N ASP A 59 1.96 6.38 -1.88
CA ASP A 59 2.32 7.41 -2.85
C ASP A 59 1.80 7.07 -4.27
N PHE A 60 1.92 5.81 -4.69
CA PHE A 60 1.39 5.33 -5.98
C PHE A 60 -0.14 5.39 -6.07
N LEU A 61 -0.84 4.97 -5.03
CA LEU A 61 -2.31 5.02 -4.94
C LEU A 61 -2.87 6.45 -4.92
N TYR A 62 -2.03 7.43 -4.59
CA TYR A 62 -2.41 8.85 -4.55
C TYR A 62 -2.09 9.57 -5.85
N LYS A 63 -0.91 9.31 -6.42
CA LYS A 63 -0.44 9.98 -7.63
C LYS A 63 -1.07 9.45 -8.92
N SER A 64 -1.54 8.21 -8.94
CA SER A 64 -2.00 7.58 -10.18
C SER A 64 -3.26 6.75 -10.00
N ASN A 65 -4.22 6.91 -10.93
CA ASN A 65 -5.29 5.93 -11.16
C ASN A 65 -4.75 4.83 -12.08
N SER A 66 -3.78 4.04 -11.58
CA SER A 66 -3.11 3.00 -12.36
C SER A 66 -3.91 1.69 -12.38
N SER A 67 -3.69 0.87 -13.42
CA SER A 67 -4.32 -0.45 -13.53
C SER A 67 -3.91 -1.41 -12.40
N ILE A 68 -2.80 -1.13 -11.71
CA ILE A 68 -2.31 -1.91 -10.57
C ILE A 68 -2.92 -1.51 -9.22
N SER A 69 -3.82 -0.53 -9.18
CA SER A 69 -4.38 -0.01 -7.91
C SER A 69 -5.00 -1.11 -7.03
N SER A 70 -5.68 -2.10 -7.65
CA SER A 70 -6.24 -3.24 -6.92
C SER A 70 -5.16 -4.13 -6.27
N LEU A 71 -4.07 -4.40 -6.99
CA LEU A 71 -2.92 -5.16 -6.48
C LEU A 71 -2.22 -4.41 -5.35
N LEU A 72 -2.10 -3.09 -5.46
CA LEU A 72 -1.52 -2.24 -4.43
C LEU A 72 -2.39 -2.22 -3.15
N VAL A 73 -3.71 -2.18 -3.28
CA VAL A 73 -4.62 -2.33 -2.13
C VAL A 73 -4.48 -3.72 -1.52
N MET A 74 -4.37 -4.77 -2.33
CA MET A 74 -4.18 -6.14 -1.85
C MET A 74 -2.85 -6.31 -1.10
N LEU A 75 -1.78 -5.69 -1.59
CA LEU A 75 -0.49 -5.63 -0.90
C LEU A 75 -0.62 -4.91 0.44
N LEU A 76 -1.31 -3.76 0.50
CA LEU A 76 -1.57 -3.08 1.77
C LEU A 76 -2.31 -3.97 2.75
N VAL A 77 -3.36 -4.68 2.30
CA VAL A 77 -4.09 -5.62 3.15
C VAL A 77 -3.16 -6.67 3.76
N ASN A 78 -2.27 -7.28 2.95
CA ASN A 78 -1.30 -8.25 3.44
C ASN A 78 -0.35 -7.65 4.48
N LEU A 79 0.18 -6.44 4.23
CA LEU A 79 1.09 -5.78 5.17
C LEU A 79 0.38 -5.38 6.46
N THR A 80 -0.86 -4.89 6.40
CA THR A 80 -1.64 -4.44 7.56
C THR A 80 -2.12 -5.55 8.49
N GLN A 81 -1.91 -6.82 8.13
CA GLN A 81 -2.08 -7.93 9.08
C GLN A 81 -1.02 -7.90 10.19
N LEU A 82 0.06 -7.13 10.00
CA LEU A 82 1.10 -6.93 11.01
C LEU A 82 0.86 -5.62 11.77
N ASP A 83 0.85 -5.66 13.10
CA ASP A 83 0.69 -4.49 13.96
C ASP A 83 1.74 -3.39 13.69
N ALA A 84 2.93 -3.80 13.25
CA ALA A 84 3.99 -2.89 12.84
C ALA A 84 3.61 -2.06 11.60
N ALA A 85 2.88 -2.63 10.64
CA ALA A 85 2.38 -1.88 9.48
C ALA A 85 1.26 -0.92 9.86
N ILE A 86 0.37 -1.32 10.79
CA ILE A 86 -0.67 -0.44 11.33
C ILE A 86 -0.03 0.76 12.01
N SER A 87 1.00 0.51 12.84
CA SER A 87 1.79 1.57 13.47
C SER A 87 2.45 2.48 12.43
N ALA A 88 3.05 1.92 11.38
CA ALA A 88 3.66 2.68 10.29
C ALA A 88 2.65 3.53 9.49
N LEU A 89 1.44 3.01 9.25
CA LEU A 89 0.34 3.77 8.62
C LEU A 89 -0.10 4.95 9.48
N LEU A 90 -0.22 4.74 10.80
CA LEU A 90 -0.63 5.75 11.77
C LEU A 90 0.48 6.74 12.15
N GLN A 91 1.75 6.43 11.86
CA GLN A 91 2.90 7.29 12.15
C GLN A 91 3.44 8.05 10.94
N SER A 92 2.80 7.97 9.76
CA SER A 92 3.15 8.82 8.60
C SER A 92 3.20 10.29 9.04
N GLU A 93 4.36 10.96 8.92
CA GLU A 93 4.65 12.30 9.46
C GLU A 93 3.75 13.44 8.94
N ASP A 94 2.79 13.13 8.09
CA ASP A 94 1.91 14.06 7.41
C ASP A 94 0.46 13.80 7.86
N GLU A 95 0.06 14.43 8.98
CA GLU A 95 -1.24 14.26 9.67
C GLU A 95 -2.45 14.37 8.72
N LYS A 96 -2.31 15.12 7.63
CA LYS A 96 -3.36 15.32 6.62
C LYS A 96 -3.66 14.04 5.83
N PHE A 97 -2.68 13.15 5.71
CA PHE A 97 -2.83 11.91 4.97
C PHE A 97 -3.33 10.75 5.83
N HIS A 98 -3.21 10.79 7.18
CA HIS A 98 -3.76 9.74 8.06
C HIS A 98 -5.27 9.55 7.88
N GLY A 99 -6.04 10.63 7.99
CA GLY A 99 -7.49 10.58 7.81
C GLY A 99 -7.90 10.21 6.39
N LEU A 100 -7.16 10.69 5.39
CA LEU A 100 -7.43 10.46 3.97
C LEU A 100 -7.11 9.01 3.56
N TYR A 101 -6.03 8.43 4.08
CA TYR A 101 -5.65 7.03 3.88
C TYR A 101 -6.73 6.10 4.43
N MET A 102 -7.19 6.34 5.65
CA MET A 102 -8.27 5.55 6.24
C MET A 102 -9.60 5.73 5.50
N MET A 103 -9.92 6.95 5.06
CA MET A 103 -11.17 7.24 4.34
C MET A 103 -11.21 6.61 2.93
N LYS A 104 -10.07 6.56 2.22
CA LYS A 104 -9.97 5.91 0.90
C LYS A 104 -9.95 4.39 1.04
N LEU A 105 -9.31 3.84 2.08
CA LEU A 105 -9.36 2.42 2.41
C LEU A 105 -10.82 1.98 2.69
N GLY A 106 -11.51 2.71 3.59
CA GLY A 106 -12.91 2.47 3.91
C GLY A 106 -13.81 2.52 2.67
N ARG A 107 -13.63 3.52 1.80
CA ARG A 107 -14.36 3.61 0.54
C ARG A 107 -14.09 2.41 -0.38
N SER A 108 -12.84 1.97 -0.50
CA SER A 108 -12.45 0.82 -1.35
C SER A 108 -13.11 -0.48 -0.88
N PHE A 109 -13.18 -0.71 0.43
CA PHE A 109 -13.89 -1.87 0.99
C PHE A 109 -15.41 -1.77 0.79
N CYS A 110 -15.99 -0.60 0.97
CA CYS A 110 -17.43 -0.39 0.71
C CYS A 110 -17.80 -0.58 -0.77
N THR A 111 -16.95 -0.13 -1.71
CA THR A 111 -17.21 -0.31 -3.15
C THR A 111 -17.10 -1.76 -3.62
N SER A 112 -16.39 -2.63 -2.89
CA SER A 112 -16.32 -4.07 -3.21
C SER A 112 -17.50 -4.88 -2.66
N PHE A 113 -18.29 -4.35 -1.73
CA PHE A 113 -19.44 -5.03 -1.14
C PHE A 113 -20.75 -4.84 -1.92
N ASP A 114 -20.85 -3.77 -2.71
CA ASP A 114 -22.06 -3.42 -3.46
C ASP A 114 -22.26 -4.26 -4.74
N GLY A 115 -21.25 -5.07 -5.11
CA GLY A 115 -21.31 -5.95 -6.29
C GLY A 115 -21.87 -7.35 -6.03
N LYS A 116 -22.25 -7.69 -4.80
CA LYS A 116 -22.71 -9.04 -4.48
C LYS A 116 -23.71 -9.03 -3.32
N ASN A 117 -24.93 -8.54 -3.59
CA ASN A 117 -26.18 -8.99 -2.93
C ASN A 117 -27.40 -8.32 -3.58
N GLY A 118 -27.64 -8.64 -4.86
CA GLY A 118 -28.99 -8.61 -5.41
C GLY A 118 -29.78 -9.82 -4.92
N VAL A 119 -30.03 -9.93 -3.61
CA VAL A 119 -31.04 -10.85 -3.10
C VAL A 119 -32.37 -10.13 -3.17
N SER A 120 -33.12 -10.39 -4.23
CA SER A 120 -34.53 -10.03 -4.33
C SER A 120 -35.28 -10.67 -3.15
N PHE A 121 -35.66 -9.87 -2.16
CA PHE A 121 -36.74 -10.25 -1.27
C PHE A 121 -38.04 -10.17 -2.07
N SER A 122 -38.48 -11.32 -2.60
CA SER A 122 -39.88 -11.49 -3.00
C SER A 122 -40.70 -11.66 -1.72
N SER A 123 -41.39 -10.59 -1.32
CA SER A 123 -42.43 -10.65 -0.29
C SER A 123 -43.54 -11.61 -0.75
N THR A 124 -43.83 -12.61 0.08
CA THR A 124 -45.12 -13.32 0.08
C THR A 124 -46.00 -12.68 1.14
#